data_AF-A0A1J4JWK1-F1
#
_entry.id   AF-A0A1J4JWK1-F1
#
_cell.length_a   1.000
_cell.length_b   1.000
_cell.length_c   1.000
_cell.angle_alpha   90.00
_cell.angle_beta   90.00
_cell.angle_gamma   90.00
#
_symmetry.space_group_name_H-M   'P 1'
#
loop_
_entity.id
_entity.type
_entity.pdbx_description
1 polymer ?
#
loop_
_entity_poly.entity_id
_entity_poly.type
_entity_poly.pdbx_seq_one_letter_code
_entity_poly.pdbx_strand_id
1 'polypeptide(L)'
;MSARTSLGTSSKTKRVQPVIDTSKYDGLTLIELRQRREKEVNDLNFEEVAVIDEAIKNYNVDNTAKVVEKVEQSLATDIDSAFARFDQACQEIENRTNENEQRIRTNTNSNFQIVKERHVQELADLETERQLDVIRSKERPSAKNNEMKNIAKNLARSGVIDAAITTREEAKISLEQELAFREYDINLRYEKILGHCVKRQSLELETMQNNFQKLIQNNENAKNKDILLQRQTLKGYITNAMRRAITEGCNELSRKDKRPELSQQITDFVQQKLVNDDRVSVFQGLD
;
A
#
# COMPACT_ATOMS: atom_id res chain seq x y z
N MET A 1 -44.64 -85.51 30.56
CA MET A 1 -43.54 -85.20 29.63
C MET A 1 -44.01 -84.14 28.63
N SER A 2 -43.19 -83.10 28.43
CA SER A 2 -43.07 -82.19 27.28
C SER A 2 -44.35 -81.60 26.65
N ALA A 3 -44.63 -80.29 26.75
CA ALA A 3 -43.92 -79.16 26.14
C ALA A 3 -43.84 -79.25 24.59
N ARG A 4 -44.58 -78.40 23.87
CA ARG A 4 -44.08 -77.13 23.30
C ARG A 4 -45.02 -76.55 22.25
N THR A 5 -45.25 -75.27 22.44
CA THR A 5 -45.78 -74.23 21.55
C THR A 5 -44.80 -73.88 20.41
N SER A 6 -45.35 -73.62 19.22
CA SER A 6 -44.77 -72.84 18.10
C SER A 6 -45.95 -72.58 17.14
N LEU A 7 -46.17 -71.48 16.43
CA LEU A 7 -45.41 -70.30 16.03
C LEU A 7 -46.47 -69.25 15.65
N GLY A 8 -46.26 -67.98 16.02
CA GLY A 8 -47.12 -66.87 15.58
C GLY A 8 -46.27 -65.63 15.37
N THR A 9 -45.73 -65.47 14.15
CA THR A 9 -45.02 -64.28 13.70
C THR A 9 -46.02 -63.15 13.45
N SER A 10 -46.00 -62.11 14.28
CA SER A 10 -46.72 -60.85 14.03
C SER A 10 -45.75 -59.79 13.52
N SER A 11 -46.02 -59.34 12.30
CA SER A 11 -45.39 -58.24 11.60
C SER A 11 -45.56 -56.91 12.34
N LYS A 12 -44.45 -56.27 12.75
CA LYS A 12 -44.47 -54.88 13.22
C LYS A 12 -44.51 -53.93 12.03
N THR A 13 -45.72 -53.48 11.68
CA THR A 13 -45.94 -52.31 10.83
C THR A 13 -45.44 -51.05 11.54
N LYS A 14 -44.49 -50.33 10.92
CA LYS A 14 -44.11 -48.97 11.32
C LYS A 14 -45.35 -48.07 11.16
N ARG A 15 -45.98 -47.69 12.27
CA ARG A 15 -46.98 -46.60 12.29
C ARG A 15 -46.25 -45.29 11.97
N VAL A 16 -46.57 -44.70 10.83
CA VAL A 16 -46.29 -43.30 10.53
C VAL A 16 -47.13 -42.49 11.51
N GLN A 17 -46.50 -41.76 12.44
CA GLN A 17 -47.20 -40.81 13.29
C GLN A 17 -47.67 -39.64 12.41
N PRO A 18 -48.94 -39.21 12.51
CA PRO A 18 -49.40 -38.01 11.83
C PRO A 18 -48.62 -36.81 12.36
N VAL A 19 -48.15 -35.95 11.47
CA VAL A 19 -47.56 -34.66 11.83
C VAL A 19 -48.69 -33.80 12.37
N ILE A 20 -48.69 -33.52 13.67
CA ILE A 20 -49.70 -32.68 14.32
C ILE A 20 -49.28 -31.21 14.14
N ASP A 21 -50.15 -30.42 13.51
CA ASP A 21 -49.90 -29.00 13.23
C ASP A 21 -50.11 -28.15 14.50
N THR A 22 -49.02 -27.59 15.02
CA THR A 22 -49.02 -26.77 16.25
C THR A 22 -49.03 -25.26 15.98
N SER A 23 -49.12 -24.83 14.71
CA SER A 23 -48.96 -23.42 14.30
C SER A 23 -49.91 -22.44 14.99
N LYS A 24 -51.08 -22.91 15.44
CA LYS A 24 -52.08 -22.15 16.23
C LYS A 24 -51.53 -21.61 17.56
N TYR A 25 -50.42 -22.16 18.05
CA TYR A 25 -49.91 -21.94 19.41
C TYR A 25 -48.53 -21.27 19.48
N ASP A 26 -47.90 -20.98 18.35
CA ASP A 26 -46.52 -20.46 18.25
C ASP A 26 -46.31 -19.09 18.93
N GLY A 27 -47.39 -18.34 19.17
CA GLY A 27 -47.36 -17.02 19.82
C GLY A 27 -47.63 -17.02 21.34
N LEU A 28 -47.91 -18.18 21.95
CA LEU A 28 -48.27 -18.28 23.38
C LEU A 28 -47.07 -18.61 24.26
N THR A 29 -47.03 -18.01 25.44
CA THR A 29 -46.05 -18.36 26.49
C THR A 29 -46.34 -19.73 27.09
N LEU A 30 -45.33 -20.38 27.67
CA LEU A 30 -45.50 -21.68 28.34
C LEU A 30 -46.59 -21.67 29.43
N ILE A 31 -46.79 -20.53 30.10
CA ILE A 31 -47.83 -20.35 31.11
C ILE A 31 -49.21 -20.34 30.44
N GLU A 32 -49.35 -19.60 29.34
CA GLU A 32 -50.59 -19.56 28.55
C GLU A 32 -50.92 -20.91 27.91
N LEU A 33 -49.91 -21.64 27.41
CA LEU A 33 -50.07 -23.00 26.88
C LEU A 33 -50.56 -23.96 27.97
N ARG A 34 -50.03 -23.88 29.19
CA ARG A 34 -50.48 -24.71 30.33
C ARG A 34 -51.89 -24.35 30.80
N GLN A 35 -52.23 -23.06 30.85
CA GLN A 35 -53.59 -22.59 31.18
C GLN A 35 -54.61 -23.04 30.13
N ARG A 36 -54.23 -22.97 28.84
CA ARG A 36 -55.09 -23.36 27.73
C ARG A 36 -55.27 -24.88 27.66
N ARG A 37 -54.21 -25.63 27.97
CA ARG A 37 -54.27 -27.09 28.17
C ARG A 37 -55.30 -27.47 29.24
N GLU A 38 -55.26 -26.83 30.42
CA GLU A 38 -56.24 -27.11 31.48
C GLU A 38 -57.67 -26.76 31.06
N LYS A 39 -57.85 -25.66 30.32
CA LYS A 39 -59.16 -25.28 29.80
C LYS A 39 -59.71 -26.31 28.82
N GLU A 40 -58.93 -26.75 27.85
CA GLU A 40 -59.34 -27.78 26.87
C GLU A 40 -59.54 -29.17 27.53
N VAL A 41 -58.83 -29.47 28.63
CA VAL A 41 -59.09 -30.66 29.46
C VAL A 41 -60.46 -30.57 30.14
N ASN A 42 -60.81 -29.41 30.70
CA ASN A 42 -62.11 -29.18 31.34
C ASN A 42 -63.26 -29.21 30.31
N ASP A 43 -63.00 -28.75 29.09
CA ASP A 43 -63.94 -28.73 27.99
C ASP A 43 -64.01 -30.10 27.24
N LEU A 44 -63.29 -31.12 27.72
CA LEU A 44 -63.22 -32.50 27.16
C LEU A 44 -62.70 -32.58 25.71
N ASN A 45 -62.00 -31.55 25.22
CA ASN A 45 -61.42 -31.49 23.88
C ASN A 45 -60.05 -32.18 23.83
N PHE A 46 -60.02 -33.50 24.04
CA PHE A 46 -58.79 -34.28 24.17
C PHE A 46 -57.90 -34.27 22.91
N GLU A 47 -58.48 -34.06 21.74
CA GLU A 47 -57.77 -33.90 20.47
C GLU A 47 -56.91 -32.63 20.50
N GLU A 48 -57.49 -31.51 20.96
CA GLU A 48 -56.78 -30.22 21.10
C GLU A 48 -55.76 -30.26 22.24
N VAL A 49 -56.06 -30.99 23.32
CA VAL A 49 -55.09 -31.26 24.40
C VAL A 49 -53.86 -31.98 23.86
N ALA A 50 -54.02 -32.96 22.96
CA ALA A 50 -52.88 -33.63 22.32
C ALA A 50 -52.04 -32.67 21.46
N VAL A 51 -52.68 -31.75 20.74
CA VAL A 51 -51.99 -30.69 19.97
C VAL A 51 -51.23 -29.75 20.90
N ILE A 52 -51.84 -29.33 22.03
CA ILE A 52 -51.19 -28.46 23.03
C ILE A 52 -50.05 -29.19 23.75
N ASP A 53 -50.21 -30.47 24.09
CA ASP A 53 -49.15 -31.28 24.70
C ASP A 53 -47.96 -31.44 23.75
N GLU A 54 -48.21 -31.59 22.45
CA GLU A 54 -47.17 -31.60 21.43
C GLU A 54 -46.53 -30.22 21.24
N ALA A 55 -47.30 -29.13 21.30
CA ALA A 55 -46.80 -27.76 21.29
C ALA A 55 -45.92 -27.46 22.54
N ILE A 56 -46.31 -27.93 23.73
CA ILE A 56 -45.52 -27.84 24.96
C ILE A 56 -44.26 -28.69 24.86
N LYS A 57 -44.35 -29.88 24.28
CA LYS A 57 -43.19 -30.76 24.06
C LYS A 57 -42.20 -30.11 23.10
N ASN A 58 -42.69 -29.52 22.00
CA ASN A 58 -41.88 -28.76 21.03
C ASN A 58 -41.30 -27.48 21.64
N TYR A 59 -42.01 -26.81 22.54
CA TYR A 59 -41.50 -25.66 23.31
C TYR A 59 -40.28 -26.04 24.19
N ASN A 60 -40.19 -27.29 24.63
CA ASN A 60 -39.08 -27.81 25.42
C ASN A 60 -37.92 -28.36 24.57
N VAL A 61 -38.07 -28.48 23.25
CA VAL A 61 -36.97 -28.90 22.37
C VAL A 61 -36.05 -27.70 22.15
N ASP A 62 -34.87 -27.74 22.78
CA ASP A 62 -33.85 -26.71 22.61
C ASP A 62 -33.29 -26.77 21.17
N ASN A 63 -33.53 -25.72 20.40
CA ASN A 63 -33.04 -25.59 19.02
C ASN A 63 -31.73 -24.78 18.93
N THR A 64 -31.16 -24.36 20.06
CA THR A 64 -30.02 -23.44 20.12
C THR A 64 -28.82 -23.94 19.32
N ALA A 65 -28.39 -25.19 19.52
CA ALA A 65 -27.24 -25.76 18.81
C ALA A 65 -27.42 -25.74 17.29
N LYS A 66 -28.62 -26.07 16.80
CA LYS A 66 -28.94 -26.08 15.36
C LYS A 66 -28.95 -24.67 14.77
N VAL A 67 -29.49 -23.69 15.52
CA VAL A 67 -29.51 -22.29 15.09
C VAL A 67 -28.08 -21.75 15.05
N VAL A 68 -27.27 -22.03 16.08
CA VAL A 68 -25.86 -21.60 16.13
C VAL A 68 -25.08 -22.17 14.95
N GLU A 69 -25.13 -23.49 14.71
CA GLU A 69 -24.40 -24.11 13.60
C GLU A 69 -24.78 -23.50 12.23
N LYS A 70 -26.08 -23.26 12.00
CA LYS A 70 -26.57 -22.62 10.76
C LYS A 70 -26.04 -21.19 10.61
N VAL A 71 -26.09 -20.40 11.69
CA VAL A 71 -25.63 -19.01 11.69
C VAL A 71 -24.12 -18.94 11.52
N GLU A 72 -23.36 -19.82 12.18
CA GLU A 72 -21.90 -19.92 12.04
C GLU A 72 -21.49 -20.27 10.60
N GLN A 73 -22.14 -21.25 9.95
CA GLN A 73 -21.84 -21.61 8.56
C GLN A 73 -22.12 -20.45 7.58
N SER A 74 -23.24 -19.75 7.76
CA SER A 74 -23.57 -18.58 6.94
C SER A 74 -22.56 -17.45 7.16
N LEU A 75 -22.25 -17.15 8.42
CA LEU A 75 -21.30 -16.10 8.79
C LEU A 75 -19.87 -16.42 8.33
N ALA A 76 -19.47 -17.70 8.37
CA ALA A 76 -18.19 -18.15 7.83
C ALA A 76 -18.05 -17.79 6.36
N THR A 77 -19.09 -18.09 5.57
CA THR A 77 -19.14 -17.82 4.13
C THR A 77 -19.06 -16.32 3.83
N ASP A 78 -19.77 -15.50 4.61
CA ASP A 78 -19.72 -14.04 4.47
C ASP A 78 -18.34 -13.47 4.81
N ILE A 79 -17.70 -13.98 5.87
CA ILE A 79 -16.35 -13.58 6.26
C ILE A 79 -15.32 -13.98 5.20
N ASP A 80 -15.40 -15.21 4.67
CA ASP A 80 -14.49 -15.69 3.63
C ASP A 80 -14.61 -14.85 2.34
N SER A 81 -15.85 -14.53 1.96
CA SER A 81 -16.13 -13.62 0.84
C SER A 81 -15.56 -12.21 1.08
N ALA A 82 -15.64 -11.71 2.31
CA ALA A 82 -15.07 -10.43 2.69
C ALA A 82 -13.54 -10.42 2.58
N PHE A 83 -12.89 -11.49 3.03
CA PHE A 83 -11.44 -11.65 2.90
C PHE A 83 -11.00 -11.72 1.44
N ALA A 84 -11.68 -12.52 0.61
CA ALA A 84 -11.36 -12.61 -0.81
C ALA A 84 -11.44 -11.24 -1.52
N ARG A 85 -12.47 -10.45 -1.21
CA ARG A 85 -12.61 -9.08 -1.74
C ARG A 85 -11.53 -8.14 -1.25
N PHE A 86 -11.17 -8.23 0.04
CA PHE A 86 -10.10 -7.44 0.62
C PHE A 86 -8.75 -7.76 -0.05
N ASP A 87 -8.42 -9.05 -0.20
CA ASP A 87 -7.17 -9.48 -0.82
C ASP A 87 -7.09 -9.02 -2.28
N GLN A 88 -8.18 -9.16 -3.04
CA GLN A 88 -8.27 -8.64 -4.40
C GLN A 88 -8.04 -7.12 -4.45
N ALA A 89 -8.70 -6.36 -3.57
CA ALA A 89 -8.53 -4.90 -3.51
C ALA A 89 -7.08 -4.52 -3.14
N CYS A 90 -6.44 -5.23 -2.21
CA CYS A 90 -5.04 -5.03 -1.87
C CYS A 90 -4.11 -5.30 -3.06
N GLN A 91 -4.37 -6.38 -3.82
CA GLN A 91 -3.60 -6.70 -5.01
C GLN A 91 -3.76 -5.65 -6.12
N GLU A 92 -4.98 -5.14 -6.34
CA GLU A 92 -5.25 -4.05 -7.28
C GLU A 92 -4.53 -2.75 -6.87
N ILE A 93 -4.55 -2.41 -5.58
CA ILE A 93 -3.80 -1.27 -5.03
C ILE A 93 -2.30 -1.45 -5.29
N GLU A 94 -1.76 -2.64 -5.03
CA GLU A 94 -0.33 -2.93 -5.22
C GLU A 94 0.08 -2.83 -6.69
N ASN A 95 -0.70 -3.41 -7.60
CA ASN A 95 -0.44 -3.32 -9.04
C ASN A 95 -0.44 -1.86 -9.52
N ARG A 96 -1.46 -1.08 -9.13
CA ARG A 96 -1.54 0.35 -9.50
C ARG A 96 -0.38 1.16 -8.91
N THR A 97 0.03 0.88 -7.68
CA THR A 97 1.19 1.54 -7.05
C THR A 97 2.47 1.21 -7.79
N ASN A 98 2.68 -0.05 -8.18
CA ASN A 98 3.86 -0.50 -8.92
C ASN A 98 3.92 0.14 -10.32
N GLU A 99 2.79 0.20 -11.04
CA GLU A 99 2.69 0.90 -12.32
C GLU A 99 3.03 2.39 -12.19
N ASN A 100 2.51 3.04 -11.15
CA ASN A 100 2.80 4.44 -10.89
C ASN A 100 4.28 4.65 -10.52
N GLU A 101 4.87 3.77 -9.74
CA GLU A 101 6.29 3.80 -9.41
C GLU A 101 7.16 3.68 -10.66
N GLN A 102 6.84 2.72 -11.54
CA GLN A 102 7.55 2.52 -12.80
C GLN A 102 7.46 3.76 -13.69
N ARG A 103 6.29 4.40 -13.74
CA ARG A 103 6.09 5.67 -14.46
C ARG A 103 6.94 6.79 -13.87
N ILE A 104 6.97 6.94 -12.54
CA ILE A 104 7.82 7.92 -11.84
C ILE A 104 9.29 7.68 -12.21
N ARG A 105 9.78 6.45 -12.08
CA ARG A 105 11.17 6.08 -12.41
C ARG A 105 11.53 6.40 -13.85
N THR A 106 10.66 6.05 -14.80
CA THR A 106 10.89 6.28 -16.23
C THR A 106 10.96 7.77 -16.55
N ASN A 107 9.99 8.55 -16.06
CA ASN A 107 9.95 10.00 -16.28
C ASN A 107 11.15 10.70 -15.64
N THR A 108 11.47 10.35 -14.40
CA THR A 108 12.61 10.95 -13.70
C THR A 108 13.93 10.59 -14.37
N ASN A 109 14.11 9.34 -14.81
CA ASN A 109 15.31 8.93 -15.55
C ASN A 109 15.45 9.71 -16.86
N SER A 110 14.37 9.88 -17.62
CA SER A 110 14.37 10.70 -18.84
C SER A 110 14.84 12.12 -18.57
N ASN A 111 14.28 12.77 -17.54
CA ASN A 111 14.69 14.11 -17.13
C ASN A 111 16.17 14.17 -16.71
N PHE A 112 16.66 13.15 -15.99
CA PHE A 112 18.07 13.07 -15.60
C PHE A 112 19.00 12.97 -16.81
N GLN A 113 18.62 12.22 -17.86
CA GLN A 113 19.43 12.14 -19.07
C GLN A 113 19.51 13.49 -19.79
N ILE A 114 18.38 14.19 -19.93
CA ILE A 114 18.34 15.52 -20.56
C ILE A 114 19.25 16.50 -19.79
N VAL A 115 19.16 16.51 -18.46
CA VAL A 115 19.96 17.40 -17.62
C VAL A 115 21.45 17.04 -17.69
N LYS A 116 21.78 15.74 -17.71
CA LYS A 116 23.16 15.25 -17.87
C LYS A 116 23.76 15.68 -19.20
N GLU A 117 23.05 15.50 -20.31
CA GLU A 117 23.51 15.91 -21.64
C GLU A 117 23.76 17.42 -21.69
N ARG A 118 22.82 18.22 -21.17
CA ARG A 118 22.98 19.67 -21.06
C ARG A 118 24.21 20.05 -20.23
N HIS A 119 24.44 19.40 -19.09
CA HIS A 119 25.60 19.68 -18.24
C HIS A 119 26.92 19.38 -18.93
N VAL A 120 27.00 18.28 -19.68
CA VAL A 120 28.18 17.94 -20.47
C VAL A 120 28.43 19.01 -21.54
N GLN A 121 27.38 19.45 -22.23
CA GLN A 121 27.49 20.49 -23.26
C GLN A 121 27.99 21.82 -22.66
N GLU A 122 27.41 22.26 -21.54
CA GLU A 122 27.83 23.49 -20.85
C GLU A 122 29.32 23.47 -20.47
N LEU A 123 29.83 22.33 -20.01
CA LEU A 123 31.25 22.19 -19.66
C LEU A 123 32.15 22.18 -20.91
N ALA A 124 31.71 21.53 -21.99
CA ALA A 124 32.43 21.51 -23.26
C ALA A 124 32.51 22.90 -23.90
N ASP A 125 31.43 23.68 -23.83
CA ASP A 125 31.38 25.06 -24.33
C ASP A 125 32.36 25.95 -23.55
N LEU A 126 32.37 25.86 -22.21
CA LEU A 126 33.31 26.62 -21.36
C LEU A 126 34.78 26.28 -21.66
N GLU A 127 35.08 25.00 -21.87
CA GLU A 127 36.45 24.58 -22.22
C GLU A 127 36.85 25.07 -23.61
N THR A 128 35.91 25.05 -24.57
CA THR A 128 36.13 25.59 -25.92
C THR A 128 36.41 27.10 -25.86
N GLU A 129 35.62 27.84 -25.09
CA GLU A 129 35.85 29.27 -24.88
C GLU A 129 37.22 29.56 -24.23
N ARG A 130 37.60 28.77 -23.21
CA ARG A 130 38.93 28.89 -22.57
C ARG A 130 40.05 28.72 -23.59
N GLN A 131 39.98 27.70 -24.43
CA GLN A 131 41.00 27.44 -25.44
C GLN A 131 41.08 28.56 -26.47
N LEU A 132 39.93 29.07 -26.94
CA LEU A 132 39.89 30.20 -27.88
C LEU A 132 40.51 31.46 -27.28
N ASP A 133 40.26 31.76 -26.01
CA ASP A 133 40.85 32.91 -25.33
C ASP A 133 42.36 32.77 -25.15
N VAL A 134 42.85 31.57 -24.84
CA VAL A 134 44.30 31.31 -24.80
C VAL A 134 44.95 31.53 -26.17
N ILE A 135 44.33 31.04 -27.25
CA ILE A 135 44.82 31.24 -28.63
C ILE A 135 44.88 32.73 -28.96
N ARG A 136 43.77 33.45 -28.78
CA ARG A 136 43.69 34.90 -29.04
C ARG A 136 44.72 35.69 -28.22
N SER A 137 44.95 35.28 -26.98
CA SER A 137 45.93 35.90 -26.08
C SER A 137 47.37 35.69 -26.54
N LYS A 138 47.68 34.50 -27.09
CA LYS A 138 48.98 34.16 -27.68
C LYS A 138 49.25 34.96 -28.96
N GLU A 139 48.23 35.18 -29.77
CA GLU A 139 48.33 35.96 -31.02
C GLU A 139 48.38 37.48 -30.79
N ARG A 140 47.93 37.97 -29.63
CA ARG A 140 47.88 39.40 -29.33
C ARG A 140 49.28 40.02 -29.26
N PRO A 141 49.60 41.04 -30.10
CA PRO A 141 50.90 41.69 -30.10
C PRO A 141 51.28 42.28 -28.74
N SER A 142 52.57 42.20 -28.38
CA SER A 142 53.14 42.85 -27.19
C SER A 142 53.80 44.16 -27.59
N ALA A 143 53.29 45.28 -27.06
CA ALA A 143 53.85 46.60 -27.31
C ALA A 143 55.30 46.71 -26.79
N LYS A 144 55.55 46.19 -25.58
CA LYS A 144 56.88 46.14 -24.96
C LYS A 144 57.87 45.34 -25.80
N ASN A 145 57.47 44.16 -26.28
CA ASN A 145 58.32 43.35 -27.18
C ASN A 145 58.62 44.11 -28.49
N ASN A 146 57.63 44.77 -29.07
CA ASN A 146 57.82 45.55 -30.31
C ASN A 146 58.77 46.74 -30.09
N GLU A 147 58.66 47.43 -28.96
CA GLU A 147 59.55 48.52 -28.57
C GLU A 147 61.00 48.03 -28.39
N MET A 148 61.21 46.96 -27.61
CA MET A 148 62.55 46.39 -27.39
C MET A 148 63.16 45.87 -28.69
N LYS A 149 62.38 45.27 -29.59
CA LYS A 149 62.83 44.90 -30.93
C LYS A 149 63.26 46.11 -31.76
N ASN A 150 62.58 47.24 -31.63
CA ASN A 150 62.97 48.48 -32.32
C ASN A 150 64.25 49.08 -31.73
N ILE A 151 64.42 49.06 -30.40
CA ILE A 151 65.65 49.48 -29.72
C ILE A 151 66.83 48.60 -30.19
N ALA A 152 66.67 47.27 -30.19
CA ALA A 152 67.69 46.35 -30.67
C ALA A 152 68.09 46.63 -32.14
N LYS A 153 67.12 46.91 -33.02
CA LYS A 153 67.41 47.31 -34.42
C LYS A 153 68.22 48.60 -34.49
N ASN A 154 67.92 49.59 -33.65
CA ASN A 154 68.64 50.86 -33.63
C ASN A 154 70.08 50.70 -33.10
N LEU A 155 70.28 49.90 -32.04
CA LEU A 155 71.62 49.55 -31.52
C LEU A 155 72.47 48.82 -32.56
N ALA A 156 71.87 47.92 -33.33
CA ALA A 156 72.55 47.24 -34.41
C ALA A 156 72.96 48.21 -35.53
N ARG A 157 72.08 49.16 -35.89
CA ARG A 157 72.36 50.20 -36.90
C ARG A 157 73.49 51.15 -36.45
N SER A 158 73.64 51.40 -35.15
CA SER A 158 74.71 52.23 -34.60
C SER A 158 76.02 51.45 -34.35
N GLY A 159 76.11 50.18 -34.75
CA GLY A 159 77.31 49.35 -34.62
C GLY A 159 77.55 48.72 -33.25
N VAL A 160 76.60 48.84 -32.30
CA VAL A 160 76.71 48.26 -30.95
C VAL A 160 76.04 46.89 -30.94
N ILE A 161 76.71 45.90 -31.55
CA ILE A 161 76.12 44.58 -31.83
C ILE A 161 75.82 43.77 -30.57
N ASP A 162 76.72 43.75 -29.59
CA ASP A 162 76.52 42.96 -28.36
C ASP A 162 75.30 43.44 -27.56
N ALA A 163 75.13 44.77 -27.42
CA ALA A 163 73.96 45.34 -26.77
C ALA A 163 72.67 45.03 -27.56
N ALA A 164 72.71 45.06 -28.89
CA ALA A 164 71.55 44.69 -29.72
C ALA A 164 71.14 43.22 -29.53
N ILE A 165 72.10 42.30 -29.40
CA ILE A 165 71.84 40.89 -29.11
C ILE A 165 71.19 40.73 -27.74
N THR A 166 71.74 41.36 -26.71
CA THR A 166 71.20 41.33 -25.34
C THR A 166 69.77 41.86 -25.31
N THR A 167 69.51 43.04 -25.88
CA THR A 167 68.15 43.61 -25.92
C THR A 167 67.16 42.74 -26.69
N ARG A 168 67.60 42.05 -27.76
CA ARG A 168 66.76 41.09 -28.48
C ARG A 168 66.39 39.89 -27.61
N GLU A 169 67.34 39.35 -26.84
CA GLU A 169 67.09 38.21 -25.97
C GLU A 169 66.18 38.60 -24.79
N GLU A 170 66.41 39.78 -24.19
CA GLU A 170 65.52 40.34 -23.16
C GLU A 170 64.10 40.56 -23.70
N ALA A 171 63.94 40.98 -24.95
CA ALA A 171 62.62 41.13 -25.59
C ALA A 171 61.90 39.78 -25.72
N LYS A 172 62.65 38.72 -26.04
CA LYS A 172 62.12 37.35 -26.14
C LYS A 172 61.70 36.82 -24.77
N ILE A 173 62.57 36.93 -23.75
CA ILE A 173 62.27 36.53 -22.38
C ILE A 173 61.06 37.31 -21.83
N SER A 174 61.01 38.62 -22.07
CA SER A 174 59.88 39.44 -21.62
C SER A 174 58.57 39.06 -22.32
N LEU A 175 58.60 38.65 -23.60
CA LEU A 175 57.41 38.16 -24.30
C LEU A 175 56.96 36.83 -23.70
N GLU A 176 57.87 35.89 -23.46
CA GLU A 176 57.55 34.58 -22.89
C GLU A 176 56.90 34.72 -21.51
N GLN A 177 57.45 35.58 -20.65
CA GLN A 177 56.85 35.89 -19.34
C GLN A 177 55.47 36.51 -19.44
N GLU A 178 55.28 37.46 -20.36
CA GLU A 178 53.99 38.11 -20.58
C GLU A 178 52.94 37.10 -21.08
N LEU A 179 53.29 36.24 -22.02
CA LEU A 179 52.41 35.19 -22.53
C LEU A 179 52.03 34.18 -21.43
N ALA A 180 53.00 33.76 -20.62
CA ALA A 180 52.76 32.87 -19.49
C ALA A 180 51.80 33.50 -18.46
N PHE A 181 51.99 34.78 -18.14
CA PHE A 181 51.09 35.50 -17.23
C PHE A 181 49.67 35.61 -17.79
N ARG A 182 49.53 35.95 -19.08
CA ARG A 182 48.21 36.03 -19.72
C ARG A 182 47.49 34.68 -19.73
N GLU A 183 48.21 33.59 -20.02
CA GLU A 183 47.64 32.23 -20.00
C GLU A 183 47.21 31.83 -18.58
N TYR A 184 48.03 32.16 -17.57
CA TYR A 184 47.67 31.94 -16.16
C TYR A 184 46.40 32.69 -15.75
N ASP A 185 46.29 33.98 -16.07
CA ASP A 185 45.12 34.80 -15.74
C ASP A 185 43.83 34.28 -16.41
N ILE A 186 43.92 33.84 -17.66
CA ILE A 186 42.80 33.23 -18.38
C ILE A 186 42.38 31.94 -17.69
N ASN A 187 43.33 31.05 -17.39
CA ASN A 187 43.04 29.78 -16.72
C ASN A 187 42.41 30.01 -15.35
N LEU A 188 42.95 30.92 -14.53
CA LEU A 188 42.39 31.25 -13.22
C LEU A 188 40.95 31.77 -13.31
N ARG A 189 40.63 32.56 -14.35
CA ARG A 189 39.27 33.03 -14.59
C ARG A 189 38.33 31.88 -14.93
N TYR A 190 38.73 30.99 -15.84
CA TYR A 190 37.89 29.87 -16.25
C TYR A 190 37.76 28.80 -15.15
N GLU A 191 38.76 28.58 -14.31
CA GLU A 191 38.64 27.71 -13.13
C GLU A 191 37.54 28.19 -12.18
N LYS A 192 37.43 29.51 -11.94
CA LYS A 192 36.35 30.08 -11.11
C LYS A 192 34.98 29.87 -11.75
N ILE A 193 34.86 30.10 -13.05
CA ILE A 193 33.60 29.92 -13.80
C ILE A 193 33.19 28.45 -13.79
N LEU A 194 34.13 27.54 -14.07
CA LEU A 194 33.93 26.10 -14.04
C LEU A 194 33.49 25.63 -12.65
N GLY A 195 34.16 26.09 -11.59
CA GLY A 195 33.80 25.78 -10.21
C GLY A 195 32.38 26.22 -9.86
N HIS A 196 31.98 27.41 -10.29
CA HIS A 196 30.59 27.87 -10.14
C HIS A 196 29.60 27.03 -10.94
N CYS A 197 29.95 26.67 -12.18
CA CYS A 197 29.13 25.83 -13.03
C CYS A 197 28.90 24.46 -12.37
N VAL A 198 29.95 23.74 -12.02
CA VAL A 198 29.88 22.42 -11.37
C VAL A 198 29.06 22.47 -10.08
N LYS A 199 29.24 23.50 -9.25
CA LYS A 199 28.45 23.66 -8.03
C LYS A 199 26.95 23.82 -8.33
N ARG A 200 26.58 24.63 -9.32
CA ARG A 200 25.20 24.79 -9.77
C ARG A 200 24.63 23.47 -10.29
N GLN A 201 25.37 22.75 -11.12
CA GLN A 201 24.96 21.46 -11.68
C GLN A 201 24.74 20.42 -10.56
N SER A 202 25.63 20.38 -9.56
CA SER A 202 25.49 19.50 -8.40
C SER A 202 24.21 19.78 -7.59
N LEU A 203 23.90 21.06 -7.33
CA LEU A 203 22.68 21.45 -6.61
C LEU A 203 21.41 21.09 -7.38
N GLU A 204 21.46 21.19 -8.71
CA GLU A 204 20.34 20.80 -9.57
C GLU A 204 20.09 19.29 -9.52
N LEU A 205 21.15 18.47 -9.64
CA LEU A 205 21.05 17.01 -9.52
C LEU A 205 20.56 16.59 -8.13
N GLU A 206 21.04 17.22 -7.07
CA GLU A 206 20.57 16.99 -5.69
C GLU A 206 19.07 17.31 -5.55
N THR A 207 18.63 18.44 -6.12
CA THR A 207 17.21 18.82 -6.13
C THR A 207 16.36 17.79 -6.87
N MET A 208 16.82 17.31 -8.03
CA MET A 208 16.13 16.26 -8.78
C MET A 208 16.05 14.95 -8.00
N GLN A 209 17.13 14.56 -7.33
CA GLN A 209 17.17 13.36 -6.50
C GLN A 209 16.21 13.46 -5.31
N ASN A 210 16.18 14.61 -4.64
CA ASN A 210 15.25 14.86 -3.54
C ASN A 210 13.79 14.82 -4.02
N ASN A 211 13.50 15.38 -5.19
CA ASN A 211 12.17 15.33 -5.78
C ASN A 211 11.76 13.90 -6.15
N PHE A 212 12.69 13.10 -6.70
CA PHE A 212 12.46 11.69 -6.97
C PHE A 212 12.09 10.91 -5.70
N GLN A 213 12.90 11.06 -4.64
CA GLN A 213 12.66 10.39 -3.36
C GLN A 213 11.30 10.77 -2.77
N LYS A 214 10.95 12.06 -2.81
CA LYS A 214 9.62 12.54 -2.37
C LYS A 214 8.49 11.90 -3.18
N LEU A 215 8.61 11.78 -4.50
CA LEU A 215 7.58 11.15 -5.33
C LEU A 215 7.39 9.67 -5.00
N ILE A 216 8.48 8.92 -4.80
CA ILE A 216 8.44 7.51 -4.39
C ILE A 216 7.81 7.37 -3.01
N GLN A 217 8.24 8.18 -2.04
CA GLN A 217 7.68 8.16 -0.69
C GLN A 217 6.19 8.51 -0.68
N ASN A 218 5.76 9.49 -1.48
CA ASN A 218 4.36 9.85 -1.61
C ASN A 218 3.53 8.70 -2.22
N ASN A 219 4.06 7.98 -3.19
CA ASN A 219 3.41 6.81 -3.78
C ASN A 219 3.20 5.70 -2.74
N GLU A 220 4.23 5.42 -1.94
CA GLU A 220 4.16 4.42 -0.87
C GLU A 220 3.22 4.84 0.26
N ASN A 221 3.24 6.11 0.66
CA ASN A 221 2.30 6.66 1.63
C ASN A 221 0.84 6.54 1.14
N ALA A 222 0.61 6.77 -0.16
CA ALA A 222 -0.71 6.58 -0.76
C ALA A 222 -1.15 5.10 -0.74
N LYS A 223 -0.26 4.16 -1.09
CA LYS A 223 -0.51 2.70 -0.96
C LYS A 223 -0.94 2.35 0.47
N ASN A 224 -0.16 2.78 1.46
CA ASN A 224 -0.42 2.47 2.86
C ASN A 224 -1.74 3.05 3.36
N LYS A 225 -2.08 4.28 2.93
CA LYS A 225 -3.37 4.90 3.24
C LYS A 225 -4.54 4.13 2.64
N ASP A 226 -4.43 3.70 1.38
CA ASP A 226 -5.50 2.97 0.71
C ASP A 226 -5.68 1.57 1.32
N ILE A 227 -4.60 0.87 1.66
CA ILE A 227 -4.67 -0.41 2.38
C ILE A 227 -5.32 -0.23 3.75
N LEU A 228 -4.98 0.84 4.48
CA LEU A 228 -5.61 1.15 5.77
C LEU A 228 -7.13 1.33 5.64
N LEU A 229 -7.58 2.04 4.59
CA LEU A 229 -9.01 2.20 4.31
C LEU A 229 -9.70 0.86 3.99
N GLN A 230 -9.04 -0.03 3.24
CA GLN A 230 -9.56 -1.37 2.99
C GLN A 230 -9.66 -2.20 4.27
N ARG A 231 -8.67 -2.10 5.17
CA ARG A 231 -8.71 -2.77 6.49
C ARG A 231 -9.88 -2.27 7.34
N GLN A 232 -10.12 -0.96 7.37
CA GLN A 232 -11.27 -0.36 8.07
C GLN A 232 -12.60 -0.82 7.47
N THR A 233 -12.69 -0.88 6.14
CA THR A 233 -13.87 -1.36 5.41
C THR A 233 -14.18 -2.82 5.75
N LEU A 234 -13.15 -3.68 5.76
CA LEU A 234 -13.27 -5.08 6.16
C LEU A 234 -13.74 -5.22 7.61
N LYS A 235 -13.17 -4.46 8.55
CA LYS A 235 -13.58 -4.46 9.96
C LYS A 235 -15.06 -4.11 10.11
N GLY A 236 -15.50 -3.06 9.41
CA GLY A 236 -16.90 -2.64 9.39
C GLY A 236 -17.81 -3.71 8.79
N TYR A 237 -17.38 -4.36 7.72
CA TYR A 237 -18.15 -5.45 7.09
C TYR A 237 -18.33 -6.64 8.04
N ILE A 238 -17.24 -7.17 8.61
CA ILE A 238 -17.30 -8.31 9.54
C ILE A 238 -18.15 -7.97 10.77
N THR A 239 -17.97 -6.78 11.35
CA THR A 239 -18.77 -6.33 12.50
C THR A 239 -20.26 -6.28 12.16
N ASN A 240 -20.62 -5.79 10.97
CA ASN A 240 -22.01 -5.73 10.52
C ASN A 240 -22.57 -7.11 10.21
N ALA A 241 -21.79 -8.00 9.58
CA ALA A 241 -22.18 -9.38 9.32
C ALA A 241 -22.45 -10.13 10.63
N MET A 242 -21.55 -10.01 11.60
CA MET A 242 -21.72 -10.57 12.95
C MET A 242 -23.00 -10.07 13.63
N ARG A 243 -23.27 -8.76 13.61
CA ARG A 243 -24.50 -8.20 14.20
C ARG A 243 -25.78 -8.71 13.53
N ARG A 244 -25.77 -8.86 12.19
CA ARG A 244 -26.90 -9.44 11.45
C ARG A 244 -27.10 -10.91 11.82
N ALA A 245 -26.02 -11.69 11.81
CA ALA A 245 -26.01 -13.09 12.21
C ALA A 245 -26.58 -13.29 13.63
N ILE A 246 -26.17 -12.47 14.60
CA ILE A 246 -26.72 -12.49 15.97
C ILE A 246 -28.22 -12.17 15.96
N THR A 247 -28.64 -11.15 15.20
CA THR A 247 -30.05 -10.73 15.12
C THR A 247 -30.92 -11.82 14.51
N GLU A 248 -30.48 -12.41 13.40
CA GLU A 248 -31.15 -13.51 12.71
C GLU A 248 -31.24 -14.75 13.62
N GLY A 249 -30.14 -15.15 14.25
CA GLY A 249 -30.13 -16.25 15.22
C GLY A 249 -31.06 -16.00 16.41
N CYS A 250 -31.07 -14.78 16.98
CA CYS A 250 -31.96 -14.41 18.09
C CYS A 250 -33.46 -14.45 17.73
N ASN A 251 -33.78 -14.26 16.45
CA ASN A 251 -35.14 -14.36 15.92
C ASN A 251 -35.56 -15.82 15.74
N GLU A 252 -34.65 -16.69 15.26
CA GLU A 252 -34.88 -18.13 15.04
C GLU A 252 -34.86 -18.98 16.34
N LEU A 253 -34.33 -18.46 17.45
CA LEU A 253 -34.34 -19.14 18.75
C LEU A 253 -35.76 -19.32 19.31
N SER A 254 -36.11 -20.55 19.68
CA SER A 254 -37.35 -20.87 20.40
C SER A 254 -37.32 -20.31 21.84
N ARG A 255 -36.14 -20.28 22.46
CA ARG A 255 -35.93 -19.82 23.84
C ARG A 255 -35.22 -18.46 23.88
N LYS A 256 -35.94 -17.41 24.31
CA LYS A 256 -35.39 -16.04 24.32
C LYS A 256 -34.36 -15.81 25.44
N ASP A 257 -34.38 -16.63 26.49
CA ASP A 257 -33.36 -16.65 27.55
C ASP A 257 -31.98 -17.13 27.06
N LYS A 258 -31.92 -17.82 25.91
CA LYS A 258 -30.68 -18.31 25.28
C LYS A 258 -30.00 -17.28 24.36
N ARG A 259 -30.59 -16.11 24.15
CA ARG A 259 -30.01 -15.04 23.30
C ARG A 259 -28.62 -14.56 23.73
N PRO A 260 -28.31 -14.39 25.04
CA PRO A 260 -26.96 -14.01 25.46
C PRO A 260 -25.93 -15.08 25.13
N GLU A 261 -26.29 -16.36 25.30
CA GLU A 261 -25.42 -17.50 24.99
C GLU A 261 -25.11 -17.57 23.48
N LEU A 262 -26.11 -17.44 22.62
CA LEU A 262 -25.91 -17.36 21.17
C LEU A 262 -25.02 -16.18 20.78
N SER A 263 -25.27 -15.00 21.35
CA SER A 263 -24.47 -13.80 21.03
C SER A 263 -23.00 -13.98 21.38
N GLN A 264 -22.73 -14.63 22.52
CA GLN A 264 -21.38 -14.96 22.95
C GLN A 264 -20.73 -15.98 22.01
N GLN A 265 -21.42 -17.08 21.68
CA GLN A 265 -20.89 -18.12 20.78
C GLN A 265 -20.55 -17.56 19.40
N ILE A 266 -21.42 -16.72 18.81
CA ILE A 266 -21.14 -16.10 17.52
C ILE A 266 -19.95 -15.12 17.60
N THR A 267 -19.81 -14.38 18.70
CA THR A 267 -18.66 -13.48 18.90
C THR A 267 -17.35 -14.27 19.01
N ASP A 268 -17.36 -15.33 19.82
CA ASP A 268 -16.21 -16.23 20.01
C ASP A 268 -15.84 -16.92 18.69
N PHE A 269 -16.85 -17.36 17.91
CA PHE A 269 -16.65 -17.93 16.58
C PHE A 269 -15.92 -16.98 15.64
N VAL A 270 -16.36 -15.71 15.55
CA VAL A 270 -15.68 -14.72 14.71
C VAL A 270 -14.24 -14.55 15.15
N GLN A 271 -14.00 -14.40 16.45
CA GLN A 271 -12.64 -14.21 16.97
C GLN A 271 -11.74 -15.42 16.72
N GLN A 272 -12.26 -16.64 16.89
CA GLN A 272 -11.54 -17.88 16.55
C GLN A 272 -11.26 -17.97 15.05
N LYS A 273 -12.22 -17.61 14.20
CA LYS A 273 -12.03 -17.61 12.75
C LYS A 273 -10.93 -16.63 12.33
N LEU A 274 -10.89 -15.44 12.92
CA LEU A 274 -9.81 -14.48 12.68
C LEU A 274 -8.43 -15.02 13.07
N VAL A 275 -8.35 -15.81 14.15
CA VAL A 275 -7.12 -16.46 14.60
C VAL A 275 -6.72 -17.60 13.67
N ASN A 276 -7.66 -18.48 13.32
CA ASN A 276 -7.41 -19.65 12.49
C ASN A 276 -6.97 -19.28 11.07
N ASP A 277 -7.52 -18.19 10.52
CA ASP A 277 -7.21 -17.71 9.18
C ASP A 277 -6.00 -16.73 9.16
N ASP A 278 -5.32 -16.55 10.31
CA ASP A 278 -4.18 -15.63 10.51
C ASP A 278 -4.49 -14.17 10.11
N ARG A 279 -5.73 -13.73 10.36
CA ARG A 279 -6.24 -12.38 10.00
C ARG A 279 -6.28 -11.40 11.16
N VAL A 280 -5.85 -11.81 12.36
CA VAL A 280 -5.83 -10.93 13.55
C VAL A 280 -5.00 -9.66 13.30
N SER A 281 -3.86 -9.81 12.61
CA SER A 281 -2.93 -8.72 12.28
C SER A 281 -3.53 -7.68 11.33
N VAL A 282 -4.57 -8.04 10.57
CA VAL A 282 -5.28 -7.13 9.65
C VAL A 282 -6.00 -6.02 10.41
N PHE A 283 -6.39 -6.29 11.66
CA PHE A 283 -7.18 -5.39 12.50
C PHE A 283 -6.38 -4.68 13.59
N GLN A 284 -5.09 -4.97 13.75
CA GLN A 284 -4.23 -4.30 14.73
C GLN A 284 -4.06 -2.81 14.40
N GLY A 285 -4.21 -1.95 15.41
CA GLY A 285 -4.05 -0.49 15.26
C GLY A 285 -5.23 0.24 14.62
N LEU A 286 -6.41 -0.39 14.55
CA LEU A 286 -7.66 0.20 14.04
C LEU A 286 -8.62 0.67 15.14
N ASP A 287 -8.10 1.09 16.29
CA ASP A 287 -8.90 1.57 17.43
C ASP A 287 -9.54 2.94 17.18
#